data_AF-A0A2V9BBX5-F1
#
_entry.id   AF-A0A2V9BBX5-F1
#
_cell.length_a   1.000
_cell.length_b   1.000
_cell.length_c   1.000
_cell.angle_alpha   90.00
_cell.angle_beta   90.00
_cell.angle_gamma   90.00
#
_symmetry.space_group_name_H-M   'P 1'
#
loop_
_entity.id
_entity.type
_entity.pdbx_description
1 polymer ?
#
loop_
_entity_poly.entity_id
_entity_poly.type
_entity_poly.pdbx_seq_one_letter_code
_entity_poly.pdbx_strand_id
1 'polypeptide(L)'
;MTEPNIRQKATLWLATVFVLGAALGGVLGYAFAHRSYAAEPSVMTAEARRAQKREQLKRDVGLTPDQQKQVAAILDQAQVEYKVVHDVMEPQIDAIRQKNRDKIRALMTPEQKPKLEEFLRKLDDERKRNSQ
;
A
#
# COMPACT_ATOMS: atom_id res chain seq x y z
N MET A 1 -1.92 -51.50 -38.56
CA MET A 1 -1.31 -50.55 -37.60
C MET A 1 -0.76 -49.39 -38.42
N THR A 2 -1.53 -48.31 -38.54
CA THR A 2 -1.18 -47.16 -39.40
C THR A 2 -0.35 -46.20 -38.57
N GLU A 3 0.94 -46.04 -38.89
CA GLU A 3 1.81 -45.11 -38.18
C GLU A 3 1.35 -43.67 -38.42
N PRO A 4 1.12 -42.86 -37.37
CA PRO A 4 0.68 -41.48 -37.57
C PRO A 4 1.80 -40.65 -38.19
N ASN A 5 1.43 -39.89 -39.21
CA ASN A 5 2.33 -39.00 -39.96
C ASN A 5 3.02 -38.01 -39.01
N ILE A 6 4.29 -37.68 -39.28
CA ILE A 6 5.14 -36.81 -38.44
C ILE A 6 4.44 -35.49 -38.07
N ARG A 7 3.64 -34.94 -39.00
CA ARG A 7 2.83 -33.74 -38.76
C ARG A 7 1.78 -33.93 -37.66
N GLN A 8 1.11 -35.07 -37.59
CA GLN A 8 0.13 -35.36 -36.54
C GLN A 8 0.80 -35.52 -35.18
N LYS A 9 1.96 -36.18 -35.13
CA LYS A 9 2.77 -36.29 -33.89
C LYS A 9 3.23 -34.92 -33.41
N ALA A 10 3.71 -34.06 -34.32
CA ALA A 10 4.14 -32.70 -33.99
C ALA A 10 2.98 -31.81 -33.50
N THR A 11 1.82 -31.88 -34.15
CA THR A 11 0.62 -31.16 -33.69
C THR A 11 0.18 -31.63 -32.31
N LEU A 12 0.27 -32.94 -32.03
CA LEU A 12 -0.09 -33.50 -30.73
C LEU A 12 0.84 -32.97 -29.63
N TRP A 13 2.16 -32.98 -29.88
CA TRP A 13 3.14 -32.43 -28.95
C TRP A 13 2.96 -30.92 -28.71
N LEU A 14 2.69 -30.15 -29.77
CA LEU A 14 2.45 -28.71 -29.65
C LEU A 14 1.20 -28.42 -28.80
N ALA A 15 0.12 -29.18 -29.03
CA ALA A 15 -1.10 -29.05 -28.24
C ALA A 15 -0.85 -29.41 -26.76
N THR A 16 -0.08 -30.46 -26.48
CA THR A 16 0.28 -30.84 -25.10
C THR A 16 1.09 -29.76 -24.40
N VAL A 17 2.12 -29.20 -25.05
CA VAL A 17 2.94 -28.12 -24.47
C VAL A 17 2.10 -26.87 -24.24
N PHE A 18 1.18 -26.54 -25.15
CA PHE A 18 0.29 -25.38 -25.00
C PHE A 18 -0.67 -25.54 -23.82
N VAL A 19 -1.28 -26.72 -23.66
CA VAL A 19 -2.18 -27.01 -22.52
C VAL A 19 -1.41 -26.96 -21.20
N LEU A 20 -0.20 -27.52 -21.15
CA LEU A 20 0.67 -27.46 -19.97
C LEU A 20 1.08 -26.01 -19.65
N GLY A 21 1.44 -25.22 -20.66
CA GLY A 21 1.77 -23.80 -20.49
C GLY A 21 0.58 -22.97 -19.98
N ALA A 22 -0.63 -23.21 -20.51
CA ALA A 22 -1.85 -22.55 -20.06
C ALA A 22 -2.24 -22.95 -18.62
N ALA A 23 -2.10 -24.24 -18.27
CA ALA A 23 -2.35 -24.70 -16.91
C ALA A 23 -1.35 -24.10 -15.91
N LEU A 24 -0.06 -24.08 -16.25
CA LEU A 24 0.99 -23.50 -15.41
C LEU A 24 0.80 -21.97 -15.26
N GLY A 25 0.50 -21.27 -16.35
CA GLY A 25 0.20 -19.84 -16.35
C GLY A 25 -1.06 -19.50 -15.56
N GLY A 26 -2.11 -20.33 -15.65
CA GLY A 26 -3.34 -20.19 -14.88
C GLY A 26 -3.12 -20.37 -13.37
N VAL A 27 -2.37 -21.38 -12.96
CA VAL A 27 -2.05 -21.63 -11.54
C VAL A 27 -1.17 -20.53 -10.96
N LEU A 28 -0.12 -20.12 -11.69
CA LEU A 28 0.74 -19.02 -11.25
C LEU A 28 0.00 -17.68 -11.22
N GLY A 29 -0.82 -17.40 -12.23
CA GLY A 29 -1.66 -16.20 -12.29
C GLY A 29 -2.69 -16.14 -11.17
N TYR A 30 -3.35 -17.26 -10.86
CA TYR A 30 -4.31 -17.37 -9.76
C TYR A 30 -3.63 -17.18 -8.39
N ALA A 31 -2.47 -17.81 -8.18
CA ALA A 31 -1.71 -17.67 -6.93
C ALA A 31 -1.20 -16.23 -6.72
N PHE A 32 -0.71 -15.57 -7.78
CA PHE A 32 -0.30 -14.17 -7.70
C PHE A 32 -1.48 -13.23 -7.48
N ALA A 33 -2.58 -13.42 -8.22
CA ALA A 33 -3.79 -12.61 -8.06
C ALA A 33 -4.35 -12.73 -6.63
N HIS A 34 -4.50 -13.94 -6.09
CA HIS A 34 -4.99 -14.11 -4.72
C HIS A 34 -4.03 -13.58 -3.65
N ARG A 35 -2.71 -13.58 -3.88
CA ARG A 35 -1.75 -12.98 -2.94
C ARG A 35 -1.80 -11.45 -2.93
N SER A 36 -2.16 -10.81 -4.05
CA SER A 36 -2.37 -9.37 -4.14
C SER A 36 -3.74 -8.88 -3.66
N TYR A 37 -4.77 -9.75 -3.66
CA TYR A 37 -6.13 -9.39 -3.21
C TYR A 37 -6.45 -9.82 -1.77
N ALA A 38 -5.72 -10.75 -1.16
CA ALA A 38 -5.97 -11.21 0.21
C ALA A 38 -5.34 -10.34 1.31
N ALA A 39 -4.59 -9.31 0.95
CA ALA A 39 -4.13 -8.30 1.90
C ALA A 39 -5.04 -7.08 1.82
N GLU A 40 -6.31 -7.23 2.23
CA GLU A 40 -6.97 -6.07 2.82
C GLU A 40 -6.08 -5.60 3.97
N PRO A 41 -5.61 -4.34 3.98
CA PRO A 41 -4.98 -3.83 5.17
C PRO A 41 -6.06 -3.89 6.24
N SER A 42 -5.91 -4.79 7.22
CA SER A 42 -6.71 -4.71 8.42
C SER A 42 -6.59 -3.28 8.91
N VAL A 43 -7.72 -2.55 8.90
CA VAL A 43 -7.79 -1.14 9.26
C VAL A 43 -7.69 -1.07 10.79
N MET A 44 -6.57 -1.52 11.33
CA MET A 44 -6.22 -1.27 12.71
C MET A 44 -6.05 0.23 12.85
N THR A 45 -6.81 0.83 13.76
CA THR A 45 -6.65 2.23 14.14
C THR A 45 -5.21 2.48 14.55
N ALA A 46 -4.73 3.72 14.41
CA ALA A 46 -3.39 4.09 14.83
C ALA A 46 -3.13 3.71 16.30
N GLU A 47 -4.16 3.83 17.16
CA GLU A 47 -4.12 3.41 18.55
C GLU A 47 -3.98 1.89 18.72
N ALA A 48 -4.76 1.09 17.99
CA ALA A 48 -4.67 -0.37 18.03
C ALA A 48 -3.28 -0.86 17.58
N ARG A 49 -2.71 -0.25 16.54
CA ARG A 49 -1.37 -0.57 16.05
C ARG A 49 -0.28 -0.22 17.08
N ARG A 50 -0.43 0.90 17.78
CA ARG A 50 0.47 1.30 18.88
C ARG A 50 0.37 0.35 20.07
N ALA A 51 -0.85 0.00 20.48
CA ALA A 51 -1.08 -0.97 21.55
C ALA A 51 -0.45 -2.33 21.21
N GLN A 52 -0.61 -2.81 19.98
CA GLN A 52 0.02 -4.03 19.49
C GLN A 52 1.55 -3.96 19.55
N LYS A 53 2.16 -2.84 19.13
CA LYS A 53 3.61 -2.64 19.21
C LYS A 53 4.14 -2.64 20.65
N ARG A 54 3.43 -1.98 21.58
CA ARG A 54 3.79 -2.01 23.00
C ARG A 54 3.72 -3.42 23.58
N GLU A 55 2.67 -4.15 23.23
CA GLU A 55 2.48 -5.53 23.67
C GLU A 55 3.54 -6.46 23.07
N GLN A 56 3.93 -6.24 21.81
CA GLN A 56 5.04 -6.95 21.19
C GLN A 56 6.36 -6.65 21.90
N LEU A 57 6.67 -5.37 22.16
CA LEU A 57 7.88 -4.97 22.89
C LEU A 57 7.94 -5.61 24.28
N LYS A 58 6.81 -5.67 24.99
CA LYS A 58 6.71 -6.35 26.28
C LYS A 58 7.11 -7.82 26.17
N ARG A 59 6.54 -8.55 25.21
CA ARG A 59 6.81 -9.99 25.03
C ARG A 59 8.22 -10.27 24.57
N ASP A 60 8.71 -9.52 23.58
CA ASP A 60 9.97 -9.82 22.91
C ASP A 60 11.18 -9.43 23.78
N VAL A 61 11.04 -8.40 24.62
CA VAL A 61 12.12 -7.90 25.51
C VAL A 61 11.99 -8.43 26.95
N GLY A 62 10.82 -8.95 27.34
CA GLY A 62 10.60 -9.50 28.69
C GLY A 62 10.55 -8.43 29.78
N LEU A 63 9.87 -7.32 29.51
CA LEU A 63 9.81 -6.18 30.45
C LEU A 63 9.05 -6.53 31.74
N THR A 64 9.61 -6.17 32.91
CA THR A 64 8.91 -6.22 34.21
C THR A 64 7.73 -5.24 34.26
N PRO A 65 6.77 -5.40 35.19
CA PRO A 65 5.63 -4.48 35.31
C PRO A 65 6.02 -3.01 35.50
N ASP A 66 7.08 -2.74 36.26
CA ASP A 66 7.54 -1.37 36.50
C ASP A 66 8.24 -0.77 35.27
N GLN A 67 9.03 -1.58 34.55
CA GLN A 67 9.61 -1.17 33.26
C GLN A 67 8.54 -0.89 32.21
N GLN A 68 7.45 -1.67 32.17
CA GLN A 68 6.34 -1.42 31.25
C GLN A 68 5.70 -0.05 31.50
N LYS A 69 5.50 0.35 32.76
CA LYS A 69 4.97 1.68 33.10
C LYS A 69 5.91 2.80 32.64
N GLN A 70 7.21 2.65 32.85
CA GLN A 70 8.20 3.64 32.42
C GLN A 70 8.27 3.75 30.89
N VAL A 71 8.28 2.63 30.18
CA VAL A 71 8.29 2.61 28.72
C VAL A 71 7.01 3.21 28.14
N ALA A 72 5.85 2.92 28.74
CA ALA A 72 4.58 3.54 28.33
C ALA A 72 4.66 5.07 28.43
N ALA A 73 5.14 5.60 29.57
CA ALA A 73 5.30 7.04 29.76
C ALA A 73 6.27 7.67 28.74
N ILE A 74 7.39 7.01 28.44
CA ILE A 74 8.35 7.48 27.42
C ILE A 74 7.69 7.55 26.03
N LEU A 75 6.94 6.51 25.66
CA LEU A 75 6.27 6.45 24.36
C LEU A 75 5.14 7.49 24.23
N ASP A 76 4.40 7.73 25.31
CA ASP A 76 3.35 8.74 25.34
C ASP A 76 3.94 10.16 25.24
N GLN A 77 5.05 10.42 25.95
CA GLN A 77 5.78 11.68 25.83
C GLN A 77 6.34 11.89 24.41
N ALA A 78 6.96 10.86 23.84
CA ALA A 78 7.45 10.91 22.46
C ALA A 78 6.32 11.21 21.46
N GLN A 79 5.11 10.67 21.68
CA GLN A 79 3.95 10.98 20.83
C GLN A 79 3.60 12.46 20.86
N VAL A 80 3.66 13.11 22.02
CA VAL A 80 3.42 14.55 22.15
C VAL A 80 4.49 15.33 21.38
N GLU A 81 5.76 14.97 21.53
CA GLU A 81 6.88 15.60 20.81
C GLU A 81 6.74 15.48 19.29
N TYR A 82 6.41 14.28 18.79
CA TYR A 82 6.15 14.07 17.36
C TYR A 82 4.98 14.91 16.87
N LYS A 83 3.91 15.04 17.67
CA LYS A 83 2.77 15.89 17.31
C LYS A 83 3.19 17.35 17.18
N VAL A 84 3.99 17.87 18.11
CA VAL A 84 4.51 19.24 18.04
C VAL A 84 5.33 19.47 16.76
N VAL A 85 6.24 18.54 16.44
CA VAL A 85 7.03 18.63 15.20
C VAL A 85 6.12 18.60 13.97
N HIS A 86 5.15 17.70 13.95
CA HIS A 86 4.19 17.59 12.85
C HIS A 86 3.39 18.89 12.67
N ASP A 87 2.83 19.45 13.76
CA ASP A 87 2.04 20.68 13.72
C ASP A 87 2.86 21.88 13.22
N VAL A 88 4.17 21.93 13.49
CA VAL A 88 5.09 22.97 12.97
C VAL A 88 5.43 22.77 11.50
N MET A 89 5.56 21.52 11.05
CA MET A 89 5.95 21.20 9.67
C MET A 89 4.78 21.20 8.70
N GLU A 90 3.57 20.79 9.11
CA GLU A 90 2.44 20.62 8.20
C GLU A 90 2.12 21.88 7.37
N PRO A 91 2.09 23.10 7.94
CA PRO A 91 1.84 24.32 7.16
C PRO A 91 2.91 24.57 6.09
N GLN A 92 4.17 24.24 6.38
CA GLN A 92 5.28 24.41 5.44
C GLN A 92 5.16 23.42 4.28
N ILE A 93 4.78 22.18 4.59
CA ILE A 93 4.56 21.16 3.56
C ILE A 93 3.36 21.55 2.69
N ASP A 94 2.26 22.06 3.28
CA ASP A 94 1.10 22.55 2.54
C ASP A 94 1.44 23.73 1.63
N ALA A 95 2.26 24.67 2.08
CA ALA A 95 2.73 25.78 1.24
C ALA A 95 3.50 25.27 0.01
N ILE A 96 4.38 24.27 0.18
CA ILE A 96 5.12 23.64 -0.92
C ILE A 96 4.16 22.95 -1.89
N ARG A 97 3.16 22.21 -1.37
CA ARG A 97 2.13 21.54 -2.18
C ARG A 97 1.36 22.55 -3.03
N GLN A 98 0.87 23.64 -2.43
CA GLN A 98 0.14 24.68 -3.17
C GLN A 98 1.00 25.34 -4.24
N LYS A 99 2.23 25.72 -3.90
CA LYS A 99 3.18 26.30 -4.86
C LYS A 99 3.40 25.40 -6.08
N ASN A 100 3.51 24.08 -5.88
CA ASN A 100 3.67 23.13 -6.98
C ASN A 100 2.38 22.97 -7.80
N ARG A 101 1.22 22.96 -7.16
CA ARG A 101 -0.09 22.94 -7.85
C ARG A 101 -0.28 24.16 -8.73
N ASP A 102 0.10 25.34 -8.26
CA ASP A 102 0.00 26.58 -9.03
C ASP A 102 0.90 26.56 -10.26
N LYS A 103 2.13 26.05 -10.12
CA LYS A 103 3.04 25.86 -11.26
C LYS A 103 2.45 24.90 -12.29
N ILE A 104 1.86 23.78 -11.86
CA ILE A 104 1.21 22.82 -12.77
C ILE A 104 0.00 23.48 -13.45
N ARG A 105 -0.84 24.19 -12.70
CA ARG A 105 -2.02 24.89 -13.21
C ARG A 105 -1.67 25.93 -14.27
N ALA A 106 -0.52 26.60 -14.14
CA ALA A 106 -0.03 27.57 -15.11
C ALA A 106 0.32 26.95 -16.48
N LEU A 107 0.62 25.65 -16.53
CA LEU A 107 0.94 24.92 -17.77
C LEU A 107 -0.29 24.34 -18.46
N MET A 108 -1.47 24.38 -17.82
CA MET A 108 -2.69 23.77 -18.34
C MET A 108 -3.46 24.72 -19.25
N THR A 109 -4.05 24.16 -20.32
CA THR A 109 -5.02 24.90 -21.14
C THR A 109 -6.32 25.14 -20.38
N PRO A 110 -7.14 26.14 -20.76
CA PRO A 110 -8.44 26.40 -20.12
C PRO A 110 -9.34 25.17 -20.03
N GLU A 111 -9.32 24.31 -21.05
CA GLU A 111 -10.13 23.09 -21.13
C GLU A 111 -9.61 21.97 -20.22
N GLN A 112 -8.32 21.99 -19.87
CA GLN A 112 -7.70 21.00 -18.99
C GLN A 112 -7.87 21.34 -17.50
N LYS A 113 -7.99 22.62 -17.14
CA LYS A 113 -8.11 23.07 -15.73
C LYS A 113 -9.21 22.35 -14.94
N PRO A 114 -10.44 22.15 -15.45
CA PRO A 114 -11.48 21.45 -14.70
C PRO A 114 -11.09 20.01 -14.32
N LYS A 115 -10.40 19.29 -15.22
CA LYS A 115 -9.92 17.92 -14.96
C LYS A 115 -8.81 17.90 -13.91
N LEU A 116 -7.92 18.89 -13.94
CA LEU A 116 -6.88 19.06 -12.92
C LEU A 116 -7.49 19.30 -11.54
N GLU A 117 -8.48 20.19 -11.41
CA GLU A 117 -9.11 20.46 -10.11
C GLU A 117 -9.83 19.22 -9.55
N GLU A 118 -10.50 18.43 -10.40
CA GLU A 118 -11.09 17.16 -9.97
C GLU A 118 -10.03 16.17 -9.46
N PHE A 119 -8.90 16.07 -10.18
CA PHE A 119 -7.78 15.23 -9.78
C PHE A 119 -7.20 15.67 -8.42
N LEU A 120 -6.94 16.96 -8.23
CA LEU A 120 -6.42 17.50 -6.99
C LEU A 120 -7.38 17.27 -5.81
N ARG A 121 -8.69 17.40 -6.03
CA ARG A 121 -9.71 17.11 -5.02
C ARG A 121 -9.68 15.66 -4.56
N LYS A 122 -9.58 14.70 -5.49
CA LYS A 122 -9.47 13.27 -5.16
C LYS A 122 -8.25 12.99 -4.28
N LEU A 123 -7.10 13.57 -4.62
CA LEU A 123 -5.89 13.47 -3.81
C LEU A 123 -6.06 14.08 -2.40
N ASP A 124 -6.82 15.17 -2.28
CA ASP A 124 -7.06 15.81 -0.98
C ASP A 124 -7.98 14.96 -0.10
N ASP A 125 -9.00 14.35 -0.69
CA ASP A 125 -9.92 13.46 0.02
C ASP A 125 -9.23 12.17 0.47
N GLU A 126 -8.37 11.57 -0.37
CA GLU A 126 -7.56 10.41 0.00
C GLU A 126 -6.61 10.74 1.16
N ARG A 127 -5.97 11.92 1.14
CA ARG A 127 -5.09 12.35 2.23
C ARG A 127 -5.86 12.54 3.54
N LYS A 128 -7.04 13.18 3.50
CA LYS A 128 -7.89 13.35 4.69
C LYS A 128 -8.29 12.01 5.30
N ARG A 129 -8.65 11.03 4.46
CA ARG A 129 -8.97 9.66 4.91
C ARG A 129 -7.79 8.97 5.58
N ASN A 130 -6.57 9.17 5.07
CA ASN A 130 -5.37 8.55 5.62
C ASN A 130 -4.82 9.27 6.87
N SER A 131 -5.22 10.52 7.11
CA SER A 131 -4.85 11.31 8.29
C SER A 131 -5.80 11.16 9.48
N GLN A 132 -7.00 10.59 9.26
CA GLN A 132 -7.99 10.26 10.30
C GLN A 132 -7.76 8.86 10.85
#